data_AF-A0AAU3FMQ9-F1
#
_entry.id   AF-A0AAU3FMQ9-F1
#
_cell.length_a   1.000
_cell.length_b   1.000
_cell.length_c   1.000
_cell.angle_alpha   90.00
_cell.angle_beta   90.00
_cell.angle_gamma   90.00
#
_symmetry.space_group_name_H-M   'P 1'
#
loop_
_entity.id
_entity.type
_entity.pdbx_description
1 polymer ?
#
loop_
_entity_poly.entity_id
_entity_poly.type
_entity_poly.pdbx_seq_one_letter_code
_entity_poly.pdbx_strand_id
1 'polypeptide(L)'
;MGIPWLADVLRAAGVAVVEEGDWRSRGVSGSFAPIGVLWHHTAATSSPSRPAPALGVCINGRSDLPGPLCHALVDYNGVFHLISANRANHAGNSRGSGPIPAGSGNTMLIGWEIDYNGVNQSMTQAQYNASVAATAAVLRTLGRDASYARGHRETSTTGKIDPSFIDLDAMRRDVAAAMSGGPGPDPSVGPMYHQARYPDRSWTGFQPLAGYGTTAPGEARDMAITGMADGSAQLLIVGADRSIFHEIRNPNGTWTGFAPLAGHGTSAPAAGSRVSIAGMPDGSAQVLIVGANNDIYHQIRNPNGTWTGFRPISGHGTTAPAAGKDVAITAMPDGSAQMLMVGANNDIYHQIRNPNGTWTGLQPLTGMGTPTTAAGSNVSIAGMPDGSAQVLIVGANNIVHHQIRNPNGTWTGFQPISGYGTTAPAAGKDVAITAMPDGSAQILIVGADNGIYHKIRHPNGTWDALQPLPGRGTPTTAAGNRVSIAGMPEGSAQVTIVGRR
;
A
#
# COMPACT_ATOMS: atom_id res chain seq x y z
N MET A 1 -20.51 -26.84 -24.58
CA MET A 1 -19.82 -26.05 -25.63
C MET A 1 -18.49 -25.60 -25.05
N GLY A 2 -17.43 -25.58 -25.87
CA GLY A 2 -16.13 -25.06 -25.44
C GLY A 2 -16.13 -23.55 -25.23
N ILE A 3 -14.98 -23.01 -24.82
CA ILE A 3 -14.71 -21.59 -24.57
C ILE A 3 -13.60 -21.06 -25.50
N PRO A 4 -13.72 -21.20 -26.83
CA PRO A 4 -12.67 -20.73 -27.75
C PRO A 4 -12.45 -19.20 -27.68
N TRP A 5 -13.41 -18.47 -27.13
CA TRP A 5 -13.36 -17.03 -26.85
C TRP A 5 -12.42 -16.63 -25.71
N LEU A 6 -11.89 -17.59 -24.94
CA LEU A 6 -11.15 -17.30 -23.71
C LEU A 6 -9.94 -16.38 -23.96
N ALA A 7 -9.17 -16.63 -25.01
CA ALA A 7 -7.97 -15.84 -25.31
C ALA A 7 -8.29 -14.35 -25.55
N ASP A 8 -9.35 -14.08 -26.30
CA ASP A 8 -9.73 -12.71 -26.65
C ASP A 8 -10.27 -11.97 -25.42
N VAL A 9 -11.07 -12.66 -24.59
CA VAL A 9 -11.59 -12.11 -23.34
C VAL A 9 -10.47 -11.75 -22.36
N LEU A 10 -9.47 -12.62 -22.22
CA LEU A 10 -8.33 -12.35 -21.34
C LEU A 10 -7.47 -11.19 -21.86
N ARG A 11 -7.15 -11.19 -23.16
CA ARG A 11 -6.36 -10.10 -23.78
C ARG A 11 -7.08 -8.76 -23.68
N ALA A 12 -8.38 -8.71 -23.90
CA ALA A 12 -9.19 -7.50 -23.74
C ALA A 12 -9.20 -6.97 -22.30
N ALA A 13 -8.97 -7.84 -21.32
CA ALA A 13 -8.82 -7.48 -19.91
C ALA A 13 -7.39 -7.08 -19.52
N GLY A 14 -6.47 -6.98 -20.48
CA GLY A 14 -5.06 -6.62 -20.24
C GLY A 14 -4.21 -7.77 -19.69
N VAL A 15 -4.70 -9.01 -19.73
CA VAL A 15 -3.95 -10.20 -19.29
C VAL A 15 -3.00 -10.64 -20.40
N ALA A 16 -1.74 -10.89 -20.04
CA ALA A 16 -0.76 -11.49 -20.96
C ALA A 16 -1.10 -12.96 -21.20
N VAL A 17 -1.20 -13.37 -22.47
CA VAL A 17 -1.69 -14.70 -22.85
C VAL A 17 -0.71 -15.40 -23.80
N VAL A 18 -0.37 -16.64 -23.48
CA VAL A 18 0.33 -17.60 -24.34
C VAL A 18 -0.63 -18.73 -24.70
N GLU A 19 -0.70 -19.10 -25.97
CA GLU A 19 -1.57 -20.17 -26.47
C GLU A 19 -0.77 -21.46 -26.66
N GLU A 20 -1.05 -22.51 -25.89
CA GLU A 20 -0.23 -23.72 -25.87
C GLU A 20 -0.69 -24.77 -26.88
N GLY A 21 -0.07 -24.75 -28.07
CA GLY A 21 -0.39 -25.68 -29.16
C GLY A 21 -1.87 -25.65 -29.54
N ASP A 22 -2.49 -26.83 -29.70
CA ASP A 22 -3.90 -26.96 -30.07
C ASP A 22 -4.87 -26.83 -28.87
N TRP A 23 -4.67 -25.79 -28.05
CA TRP A 23 -5.49 -25.57 -26.85
C TRP A 23 -7.00 -25.40 -27.15
N ARG A 24 -7.36 -24.92 -28.35
CA ARG A 24 -8.75 -24.74 -28.78
C ARG A 24 -9.49 -26.07 -28.94
N SER A 25 -8.79 -27.13 -29.36
CA SER A 25 -9.38 -28.46 -29.55
C SER A 25 -9.09 -29.40 -28.37
N ARG A 26 -8.09 -29.09 -27.54
CA ARG A 26 -7.73 -29.88 -26.35
C ARG A 26 -8.90 -29.93 -25.35
N GLY A 27 -9.06 -31.10 -24.73
CA GLY A 27 -10.05 -31.38 -23.70
C GLY A 27 -10.25 -32.88 -23.50
N VAL A 28 -11.08 -33.24 -22.53
CA VAL A 28 -11.54 -34.62 -22.32
C VAL A 28 -13.01 -34.79 -22.67
N SER A 29 -13.44 -36.03 -22.93
CA SER A 29 -14.83 -36.35 -23.22
C SER A 29 -15.76 -35.96 -22.06
N GLY A 30 -16.97 -35.50 -22.39
CA GLY A 30 -18.03 -35.19 -21.44
C GLY A 30 -18.62 -33.80 -21.65
N SER A 31 -19.69 -33.50 -20.92
CA SER A 31 -20.33 -32.20 -20.98
C SER A 31 -19.49 -31.11 -20.32
N PHE A 32 -19.50 -29.94 -20.93
CA PHE A 32 -18.89 -28.73 -20.41
C PHE A 32 -19.83 -27.54 -20.59
N ALA A 33 -20.22 -26.95 -19.47
CA ALA A 33 -21.17 -25.86 -19.35
C ALA A 33 -20.73 -24.99 -18.16
N PRO A 34 -19.65 -24.21 -18.32
CA PRO A 34 -19.09 -23.46 -17.21
C PRO A 34 -20.04 -22.36 -16.73
N ILE A 35 -20.18 -22.26 -15.41
CA ILE A 35 -20.95 -21.24 -14.71
C ILE A 35 -20.07 -20.39 -13.78
N GLY A 36 -18.79 -20.71 -13.64
CA GLY A 36 -17.90 -20.02 -12.72
C GLY A 36 -16.43 -20.31 -12.98
N VAL A 37 -15.59 -19.80 -12.09
CA VAL A 37 -14.14 -19.88 -12.17
C VAL A 37 -13.59 -20.47 -10.88
N LEU A 38 -12.65 -21.40 -10.99
CA LEU A 38 -12.01 -22.09 -9.87
C LEU A 38 -10.50 -21.81 -9.87
N TRP A 39 -9.99 -21.32 -8.74
CA TRP A 39 -8.57 -21.09 -8.54
C TRP A 39 -7.94 -22.28 -7.82
N HIS A 40 -6.80 -22.72 -8.32
CA HIS A 40 -5.94 -23.76 -7.77
C HIS A 40 -4.52 -23.22 -7.58
N HIS A 41 -3.73 -23.92 -6.77
CA HIS A 41 -2.28 -23.85 -6.87
C HIS A 41 -1.74 -25.19 -7.34
N THR A 42 -0.63 -25.14 -8.08
CA THR A 42 -0.05 -26.34 -8.71
C THR A 42 0.78 -27.19 -7.77
N ALA A 43 1.14 -26.66 -6.61
CA ALA A 43 2.12 -27.21 -5.67
C ALA A 43 3.56 -27.23 -6.24
N ALA A 44 3.80 -26.58 -7.39
CA ALA A 44 5.13 -26.45 -7.97
C ALA A 44 5.81 -25.13 -7.53
N THR A 45 7.09 -25.21 -7.17
CA THR A 45 7.88 -24.01 -6.85
C THR A 45 8.33 -23.31 -8.15
N SER A 46 7.77 -22.13 -8.37
CA SER A 46 8.06 -21.24 -9.51
C SER A 46 9.01 -20.10 -9.13
N SER A 47 9.65 -19.49 -10.12
CA SER A 47 10.58 -18.36 -9.92
C SER A 47 10.67 -17.51 -11.20
N PRO A 48 11.29 -16.31 -11.18
CA PRO A 48 11.50 -15.55 -12.42
C PRO A 48 12.26 -16.32 -13.50
N SER A 49 13.23 -17.17 -13.11
CA SER A 49 14.04 -17.98 -14.01
C SER A 49 13.39 -19.31 -14.42
N ARG A 50 12.32 -19.72 -13.73
CA ARG A 50 11.52 -20.90 -14.05
C ARG A 50 10.05 -20.60 -13.77
N PRO A 51 9.38 -19.82 -14.63
CA PRO A 51 8.11 -19.20 -14.29
C PRO A 51 6.91 -20.15 -14.37
N ALA A 52 6.95 -21.16 -15.24
CA ALA A 52 5.82 -22.08 -15.47
C ALA A 52 6.18 -23.57 -15.23
N PRO A 53 6.72 -23.97 -14.07
CA PRO A 53 7.23 -25.32 -13.83
C PRO A 53 6.17 -26.43 -13.96
N ALA A 54 4.88 -26.15 -13.74
CA ALA A 54 3.82 -27.17 -13.84
C ALA A 54 3.20 -27.30 -15.25
N LEU A 55 3.60 -26.44 -16.21
CA LEU A 55 2.96 -26.35 -17.53
C LEU A 55 2.83 -27.69 -18.25
N GLY A 56 3.92 -28.46 -18.31
CA GLY A 56 3.91 -29.78 -18.95
C GLY A 56 2.94 -30.76 -18.29
N VAL A 57 2.82 -30.72 -16.96
CA VAL A 57 1.88 -31.57 -16.20
C VAL A 57 0.44 -31.10 -16.41
N CYS A 58 0.19 -29.78 -16.44
CA CYS A 58 -1.14 -29.25 -16.69
C CYS A 58 -1.66 -29.58 -18.10
N ILE A 59 -0.77 -29.62 -19.11
CA ILE A 59 -1.10 -30.00 -20.49
C ILE A 59 -1.36 -31.52 -20.59
N ASN A 60 -0.40 -32.34 -20.15
CA ASN A 60 -0.39 -33.78 -20.44
C ASN A 60 -1.14 -34.61 -19.39
N GLY A 61 -1.29 -34.08 -18.19
CA GLY A 61 -1.76 -34.82 -17.03
C GLY A 61 -0.64 -35.58 -16.32
N ARG A 62 -1.07 -36.54 -15.52
CA ARG A 62 -0.23 -37.44 -14.72
C ARG A 62 -0.72 -38.88 -14.90
N SER A 63 0.06 -39.85 -14.43
CA SER A 63 -0.22 -41.27 -14.65
C SER A 63 -1.60 -41.73 -14.14
N ASP A 64 -2.11 -41.11 -13.08
CA ASP A 64 -3.42 -41.38 -12.47
C ASP A 64 -4.55 -40.47 -12.97
N LEU A 65 -4.24 -39.42 -13.75
CA LEU A 65 -5.22 -38.44 -14.21
C LEU A 65 -4.81 -37.82 -15.56
N PRO A 66 -5.45 -38.19 -16.67
CA PRO A 66 -5.11 -37.66 -17.98
C PRO A 66 -5.43 -36.17 -18.07
N GLY A 67 -4.58 -35.44 -18.79
CA GLY A 67 -4.77 -34.02 -19.06
C GLY A 67 -5.94 -33.76 -20.04
N PRO A 68 -6.28 -32.48 -20.25
CA PRO A 68 -5.71 -31.31 -19.57
C PRO A 68 -6.20 -31.18 -18.13
N LEU A 69 -5.33 -30.69 -17.24
CA LEU A 69 -5.65 -30.49 -15.81
C LEU A 69 -6.10 -29.07 -15.47
N CYS A 70 -6.29 -28.20 -16.46
CA CYS A 70 -6.91 -26.89 -16.29
C CYS A 70 -7.23 -26.27 -17.65
N HIS A 71 -7.82 -25.08 -17.62
CA HIS A 71 -8.08 -24.28 -18.82
C HIS A 71 -6.94 -23.30 -19.08
N ALA A 72 -6.35 -22.73 -18.02
CA ALA A 72 -5.08 -22.01 -18.11
C ALA A 72 -4.20 -22.23 -16.88
N LEU A 73 -2.90 -22.14 -17.10
CA LEU A 73 -1.89 -22.03 -16.04
C LEU A 73 -1.41 -20.58 -15.94
N VAL A 74 -1.20 -20.10 -14.72
CA VAL A 74 -0.71 -18.74 -14.45
C VAL A 74 0.73 -18.82 -13.94
N ASP A 75 1.67 -18.39 -14.76
CA ASP A 75 3.10 -18.45 -14.45
C ASP A 75 3.51 -17.46 -13.33
N TYR A 76 4.75 -17.54 -12.84
CA TYR A 76 5.28 -16.65 -11.79
C TYR A 76 5.07 -15.15 -12.06
N ASN A 77 5.07 -14.75 -13.33
CA ASN A 77 4.96 -13.37 -13.79
C ASN A 77 3.52 -12.93 -14.07
N GLY A 78 2.52 -13.80 -13.83
CA GLY A 78 1.12 -13.51 -14.10
C GLY A 78 0.71 -13.71 -15.57
N VAL A 79 1.51 -14.43 -16.37
CA VAL A 79 1.16 -14.79 -17.76
C VAL A 79 0.27 -16.01 -17.76
N PHE A 80 -0.83 -15.93 -18.53
CA PHE A 80 -1.79 -17.02 -18.70
C PHE A 80 -1.41 -17.90 -19.89
N HIS A 81 -1.01 -19.14 -19.62
CA HIS A 81 -0.79 -20.20 -20.60
C HIS A 81 -2.10 -20.97 -20.83
N LEU A 82 -2.75 -20.76 -21.98
CA LEU A 82 -4.02 -21.40 -22.30
C LEU A 82 -3.80 -22.84 -22.75
N ILE A 83 -4.44 -23.76 -22.03
CA ILE A 83 -4.23 -25.20 -22.18
C ILE A 83 -5.47 -25.88 -22.76
N SER A 84 -6.68 -25.45 -22.41
CA SER A 84 -7.89 -26.12 -22.89
C SER A 84 -9.03 -25.13 -23.07
N ALA A 85 -9.67 -25.17 -24.23
CA ALA A 85 -10.97 -24.53 -24.46
C ALA A 85 -12.14 -25.48 -24.13
N ASN A 86 -11.89 -26.75 -23.81
CA ASN A 86 -12.94 -27.72 -23.52
C ASN A 86 -12.76 -28.31 -22.10
N ARG A 87 -13.64 -29.24 -21.73
CA ARG A 87 -13.66 -29.91 -20.42
C ARG A 87 -12.25 -30.34 -19.99
N ALA A 88 -11.86 -29.96 -18.77
CA ALA A 88 -10.57 -30.35 -18.16
C ALA A 88 -10.78 -31.18 -16.89
N ASN A 89 -9.79 -31.97 -16.50
CA ASN A 89 -9.78 -32.82 -15.31
C ASN A 89 -9.12 -32.11 -14.12
N HIS A 90 -9.77 -31.09 -13.56
CA HIS A 90 -9.15 -30.22 -12.54
C HIS A 90 -9.90 -30.21 -11.19
N ALA A 91 -11.21 -30.01 -11.21
CA ALA A 91 -12.02 -29.81 -10.01
C ALA A 91 -12.63 -31.09 -9.41
N GLY A 92 -12.78 -32.15 -10.23
CA GLY A 92 -13.38 -33.42 -9.79
C GLY A 92 -14.83 -33.29 -9.32
N ASN A 93 -15.23 -34.13 -8.36
CA ASN A 93 -16.52 -34.02 -7.69
C ASN A 93 -16.47 -32.95 -6.61
N SER A 94 -17.38 -31.99 -6.67
CA SER A 94 -17.42 -30.80 -5.81
C SER A 94 -18.63 -30.83 -4.88
N ARG A 95 -18.44 -30.35 -3.64
CA ARG A 95 -19.55 -29.96 -2.75
C ARG A 95 -20.11 -28.60 -3.16
N GLY A 96 -21.34 -28.32 -2.73
CA GLY A 96 -21.95 -27.01 -2.93
C GLY A 96 -21.15 -25.90 -2.24
N SER A 97 -21.01 -24.76 -2.92
CA SER A 97 -20.19 -23.65 -2.47
C SER A 97 -20.77 -22.35 -3.03
N GLY A 98 -21.49 -21.59 -2.18
CA GLY A 98 -22.24 -20.41 -2.61
C GLY A 98 -23.19 -20.74 -3.77
N PRO A 99 -23.12 -20.04 -4.91
CA PRO A 99 -24.00 -20.34 -6.04
C PRO A 99 -23.56 -21.58 -6.86
N ILE A 100 -22.38 -22.15 -6.59
CA ILE A 100 -21.91 -23.36 -7.27
C ILE A 100 -22.59 -24.58 -6.63
N PRO A 101 -23.42 -25.35 -7.36
CA PRO A 101 -24.07 -26.53 -6.82
C PRO A 101 -23.07 -27.67 -6.61
N ALA A 102 -23.45 -28.68 -5.81
CA ALA A 102 -22.70 -29.92 -5.74
C ALA A 102 -22.78 -30.70 -7.07
N GLY A 103 -21.73 -31.43 -7.42
CA GLY A 103 -21.67 -32.21 -8.66
C GLY A 103 -20.30 -32.16 -9.33
N SER A 104 -20.24 -32.37 -10.65
CA SER A 104 -18.97 -32.39 -11.37
C SER A 104 -18.44 -30.97 -11.61
N GLY A 105 -17.44 -30.56 -10.82
CA GLY A 105 -16.75 -29.29 -11.01
C GLY A 105 -16.09 -29.18 -12.39
N ASN A 106 -15.59 -30.29 -12.94
CA ASN A 106 -15.01 -30.35 -14.29
C ASN A 106 -15.98 -29.91 -15.40
N THR A 107 -17.29 -30.04 -15.15
CA THR A 107 -18.33 -29.60 -16.08
C THR A 107 -18.72 -28.14 -15.86
N MET A 108 -18.64 -27.66 -14.62
CA MET A 108 -19.23 -26.39 -14.17
C MET A 108 -18.23 -25.23 -14.07
N LEU A 109 -16.92 -25.48 -14.08
CA LEU A 109 -15.93 -24.47 -13.73
C LEU A 109 -14.83 -24.36 -14.79
N ILE A 110 -14.39 -23.13 -15.02
CA ILE A 110 -13.14 -22.81 -15.73
C ILE A 110 -12.03 -22.78 -14.68
N GLY A 111 -10.91 -23.43 -14.94
CA GLY A 111 -9.86 -23.68 -13.94
C GLY A 111 -8.58 -22.91 -14.22
N TRP A 112 -8.12 -22.15 -13.23
CA TRP A 112 -6.78 -21.54 -13.17
C TRP A 112 -5.87 -22.36 -12.27
N GLU A 113 -4.78 -22.87 -12.83
CA GLU A 113 -3.69 -23.49 -12.08
C GLU A 113 -2.58 -22.45 -11.89
N ILE A 114 -2.44 -21.91 -10.68
CA ILE A 114 -1.50 -20.82 -10.42
C ILE A 114 -0.19 -21.41 -9.88
N ASP A 115 0.92 -21.10 -10.54
CA ASP A 115 2.20 -21.75 -10.27
C ASP A 115 2.86 -21.21 -9.01
N TYR A 116 2.54 -21.81 -7.86
CA TYR A 116 3.23 -21.63 -6.59
C TYR A 116 3.03 -22.87 -5.70
N ASN A 117 3.96 -23.13 -4.77
CA ASN A 117 3.95 -24.39 -4.04
C ASN A 117 2.92 -24.49 -2.91
N GLY A 118 2.42 -23.36 -2.41
CA GLY A 118 1.36 -23.34 -1.39
C GLY A 118 1.76 -23.87 -0.01
N VAL A 119 3.05 -24.11 0.25
CA VAL A 119 3.59 -24.57 1.55
C VAL A 119 4.54 -23.56 2.18
N ASN A 120 5.54 -23.08 1.44
CA ASN A 120 6.47 -22.03 1.88
C ASN A 120 6.65 -20.92 0.83
N GLN A 121 5.88 -20.98 -0.26
CA GLN A 121 5.74 -19.96 -1.27
C GLN A 121 4.27 -19.56 -1.35
N SER A 122 4.00 -18.26 -1.40
CA SER A 122 2.70 -17.67 -1.72
C SER A 122 2.66 -17.22 -3.19
N MET A 123 1.46 -16.96 -3.68
CA MET A 123 1.25 -16.33 -4.98
C MET A 123 2.01 -14.99 -5.06
N THR A 124 2.57 -14.66 -6.23
CA THR A 124 3.12 -13.33 -6.48
C THR A 124 2.00 -12.31 -6.70
N GLN A 125 2.29 -11.03 -6.51
CA GLN A 125 1.29 -9.99 -6.81
C GLN A 125 0.89 -9.99 -8.29
N ALA A 126 1.81 -10.33 -9.20
CA ALA A 126 1.52 -10.40 -10.62
C ALA A 126 0.53 -11.53 -10.96
N GLN A 127 0.74 -12.72 -10.36
CA GLN A 127 -0.20 -13.84 -10.46
C GLN A 127 -1.59 -13.48 -9.93
N TYR A 128 -1.65 -12.84 -8.76
CA TYR A 128 -2.92 -12.44 -8.15
C TYR A 128 -3.67 -11.43 -9.02
N ASN A 129 -3.00 -10.35 -9.44
CA ASN A 129 -3.59 -9.30 -10.25
C ASN A 129 -4.12 -9.82 -11.59
N ALA A 130 -3.32 -10.62 -12.29
CA ALA A 130 -3.72 -11.21 -13.56
C ALA A 130 -4.91 -12.16 -13.37
N SER A 131 -4.92 -12.95 -12.30
CA SER A 131 -6.00 -13.88 -11.99
C SER A 131 -7.30 -13.17 -11.63
N VAL A 132 -7.25 -12.05 -10.90
CA VAL A 132 -8.42 -11.19 -10.63
C VAL A 132 -8.99 -10.64 -11.94
N ALA A 133 -8.15 -10.04 -12.78
CA ALA A 133 -8.57 -9.45 -14.06
C ALA A 133 -9.18 -10.51 -15.00
N ALA A 134 -8.52 -11.66 -15.13
CA ALA A 134 -8.98 -12.79 -15.91
C ALA A 134 -10.34 -13.31 -15.41
N THR A 135 -10.48 -13.49 -14.10
CA THR A 135 -11.71 -14.00 -13.49
C THR A 135 -12.87 -13.03 -13.69
N ALA A 136 -12.66 -11.73 -13.49
CA ALA A 136 -13.67 -10.71 -13.73
C ALA A 136 -14.13 -10.69 -15.20
N ALA A 137 -13.20 -10.80 -16.15
CA ALA A 137 -13.52 -10.83 -17.57
C ALA A 137 -14.33 -12.07 -17.97
N VAL A 138 -13.94 -13.24 -17.46
CA VAL A 138 -14.66 -14.50 -17.70
C VAL A 138 -16.05 -14.46 -17.09
N LEU A 139 -16.21 -14.02 -15.83
CA LEU A 139 -17.52 -13.96 -15.18
C LEU A 139 -18.47 -12.97 -15.85
N ARG A 140 -17.97 -11.82 -16.35
CA ARG A 140 -18.75 -10.91 -17.20
C ARG A 140 -19.25 -11.63 -18.46
N THR A 141 -18.38 -12.38 -19.12
CA THR A 141 -18.72 -13.15 -20.33
C THR A 141 -19.78 -14.23 -20.03
N LEU A 142 -19.74 -14.83 -18.85
CA LEU A 142 -20.72 -15.83 -18.40
C LEU A 142 -22.01 -15.22 -17.85
N GLY A 143 -22.11 -13.90 -17.71
CA GLY A 143 -23.27 -13.23 -17.10
C GLY A 143 -23.44 -13.55 -15.61
N ARG A 144 -22.32 -13.68 -14.88
CA ARG A 144 -22.26 -14.04 -13.46
C ARG A 144 -21.54 -12.98 -12.65
N ASP A 145 -21.89 -12.85 -11.37
CA ASP A 145 -21.17 -11.98 -10.43
C ASP A 145 -19.97 -12.69 -9.79
N ALA A 146 -19.21 -11.95 -8.97
CA ALA A 146 -18.00 -12.45 -8.31
C ALA A 146 -18.22 -13.63 -7.35
N SER A 147 -19.45 -13.91 -6.90
CA SER A 147 -19.74 -15.03 -6.00
C SER A 147 -19.54 -16.40 -6.67
N TYR A 148 -19.46 -16.42 -8.01
CA TYR A 148 -19.15 -17.59 -8.84
C TYR A 148 -17.63 -17.83 -9.01
N ALA A 149 -16.77 -17.01 -8.40
CA ALA A 149 -15.34 -17.29 -8.23
C ALA A 149 -15.09 -18.05 -6.92
N ARG A 150 -14.48 -19.23 -7.00
CA ARG A 150 -14.16 -20.09 -5.83
C ARG A 150 -12.68 -20.45 -5.80
N GLY A 151 -12.17 -20.73 -4.62
CA GLY A 151 -10.96 -21.53 -4.45
C GLY A 151 -11.32 -23.01 -4.32
N HIS A 152 -10.47 -23.91 -4.80
CA HIS A 152 -10.73 -25.35 -4.77
C HIS A 152 -11.03 -25.92 -3.38
N ARG A 153 -10.44 -25.37 -2.32
CA ARG A 153 -10.69 -25.72 -0.91
C ARG A 153 -12.13 -25.47 -0.48
N GLU A 154 -12.83 -24.54 -1.14
CA GLU A 154 -14.23 -24.24 -0.86
C GLU A 154 -15.17 -25.26 -1.50
N THR A 155 -14.78 -25.87 -2.63
CA THR A 155 -15.58 -26.83 -3.40
C THR A 155 -15.14 -28.28 -3.20
N SER A 156 -13.95 -28.54 -2.65
CA SER A 156 -13.40 -29.88 -2.44
C SER A 156 -14.23 -30.69 -1.42
N THR A 157 -14.46 -31.97 -1.74
CA THR A 157 -15.08 -32.95 -0.83
C THR A 157 -14.09 -33.65 0.09
N THR A 158 -12.78 -33.53 -0.16
CA THR A 158 -11.71 -34.27 0.55
C THR A 158 -10.84 -33.36 1.43
N GLY A 159 -11.31 -32.17 1.78
CA GLY A 159 -10.57 -31.26 2.68
C GLY A 159 -9.27 -30.68 2.11
N LYS A 160 -9.17 -30.48 0.79
CA LYS A 160 -8.01 -29.85 0.15
C LYS A 160 -7.74 -28.44 0.68
N ILE A 161 -6.47 -28.04 0.68
CA ILE A 161 -6.03 -26.71 1.15
C ILE A 161 -5.86 -25.68 0.03
N ASP A 162 -5.87 -26.10 -1.23
CA ASP A 162 -5.56 -25.24 -2.37
C ASP A 162 -6.77 -24.37 -2.76
N PRO A 163 -6.58 -23.08 -3.10
CA PRO A 163 -5.36 -22.32 -2.98
C PRO A 163 -5.11 -21.92 -1.51
N SER A 164 -3.87 -22.07 -1.05
CA SER A 164 -3.39 -21.64 0.26
C SER A 164 -2.82 -20.22 0.21
N PHE A 165 -2.61 -19.61 1.38
CA PHE A 165 -2.08 -18.24 1.54
C PHE A 165 -2.90 -17.13 0.87
N ILE A 166 -4.22 -17.32 0.77
CA ILE A 166 -5.15 -16.37 0.18
C ILE A 166 -6.42 -16.27 1.04
N ASP A 167 -6.95 -15.05 1.17
CA ASP A 167 -8.32 -14.81 1.64
C ASP A 167 -9.25 -14.82 0.41
N LEU A 168 -10.16 -15.80 0.37
CA LEU A 168 -11.05 -15.99 -0.79
C LEU A 168 -12.23 -15.01 -0.77
N ASP A 169 -12.57 -14.42 0.37
CA ASP A 169 -13.55 -13.34 0.43
C ASP A 169 -12.92 -12.04 -0.08
N ALA A 170 -11.65 -11.78 0.24
CA ALA A 170 -10.89 -10.68 -0.36
C ALA A 170 -10.77 -10.83 -1.87
N MET A 171 -10.42 -12.04 -2.36
CA MET A 171 -10.38 -12.34 -3.80
C MET A 171 -11.72 -12.02 -4.48
N ARG A 172 -12.85 -12.45 -3.90
CA ARG A 172 -14.17 -12.13 -4.47
C ARG A 172 -14.49 -10.64 -4.46
N ARG A 173 -14.08 -9.89 -3.42
CA ARG A 173 -14.21 -8.42 -3.40
C ARG A 173 -13.40 -7.76 -4.51
N ASP A 174 -12.16 -8.18 -4.71
CA ASP A 174 -11.29 -7.64 -5.77
C ASP A 174 -11.82 -7.98 -7.17
N VAL A 175 -12.35 -9.20 -7.38
CA VAL A 175 -13.03 -9.59 -8.63
C VAL A 175 -14.26 -8.72 -8.88
N ALA A 176 -15.10 -8.49 -7.86
CA ALA A 176 -16.27 -7.62 -8.00
C ALA A 176 -15.89 -6.19 -8.39
N ALA A 177 -14.81 -5.66 -7.80
CA ALA A 177 -14.27 -4.34 -8.15
C ALA A 177 -13.76 -4.26 -9.59
N ALA A 178 -13.06 -5.30 -10.07
CA ALA A 178 -12.61 -5.36 -11.46
C ALA A 178 -13.78 -5.53 -12.47
N MET A 179 -14.87 -6.18 -12.06
CA MET A 179 -16.07 -6.35 -12.90
C MET A 179 -16.82 -5.04 -13.13
N SER A 180 -16.91 -4.16 -12.12
CA SER A 180 -17.65 -2.89 -12.19
C SER A 180 -16.96 -1.79 -13.01
N GLY A 181 -15.89 -2.12 -13.74
CA GLY A 181 -15.05 -1.14 -14.43
C GLY A 181 -14.16 -0.34 -13.48
N GLY A 182 -14.10 -0.74 -12.21
CA GLY A 182 -13.05 -0.29 -11.31
C GLY A 182 -11.70 -0.76 -11.83
N PRO A 183 -10.61 0.02 -11.64
CA PRO A 183 -9.27 -0.50 -11.85
C PRO A 183 -9.09 -1.77 -11.00
N GLY A 184 -8.23 -2.70 -11.45
CA GLY A 184 -7.80 -3.84 -10.62
C GLY A 184 -7.26 -3.39 -9.25
N PRO A 185 -6.85 -4.33 -8.36
CA PRO A 185 -6.41 -3.99 -7.01
C PRO A 185 -5.44 -2.81 -7.04
N ASP A 186 -5.88 -1.70 -6.45
CA ASP A 186 -5.20 -0.42 -6.55
C ASP A 186 -3.81 -0.58 -5.91
N PRO A 187 -2.72 -0.44 -6.67
CA PRO A 187 -1.37 -0.70 -6.16
C PRO A 187 -0.96 0.29 -5.06
N SER A 188 -1.71 1.39 -4.87
CA SER A 188 -1.51 2.32 -3.76
C SER A 188 -2.18 1.89 -2.46
N VAL A 189 -3.10 0.91 -2.49
CA VAL A 189 -3.78 0.36 -1.32
C VAL A 189 -3.00 -0.86 -0.81
N GLY A 190 -2.86 -0.96 0.50
CA GLY A 190 -2.27 -2.14 1.11
C GLY A 190 -2.61 -2.32 2.58
N PRO A 191 -2.25 -3.48 3.16
CA PRO A 191 -2.49 -3.80 4.56
C PRO A 191 -1.75 -2.82 5.49
N MET A 192 -2.40 -2.40 6.55
CA MET A 192 -1.82 -1.49 7.54
C MET A 192 -1.04 -2.26 8.61
N TYR A 193 0.17 -1.79 8.93
CA TYR A 193 0.95 -2.33 10.04
C TYR A 193 1.51 -1.23 10.94
N HIS A 194 1.75 -1.60 12.19
CA HIS A 194 2.41 -0.79 13.21
C HIS A 194 3.53 -1.57 13.90
N GLN A 195 4.60 -0.88 14.29
CA GLN A 195 5.59 -1.37 15.25
C GLN A 195 6.16 -0.22 16.08
N ALA A 196 6.83 -0.55 17.18
CA ALA A 196 7.60 0.42 17.95
C ALA A 196 9.10 0.14 17.87
N ARG A 197 9.87 1.22 17.94
CA ARG A 197 11.31 1.22 18.21
C ARG A 197 11.52 1.72 19.63
N TYR A 198 12.18 0.94 20.46
CA TYR A 198 12.47 1.34 21.83
C TYR A 198 13.73 2.23 21.93
N PRO A 199 13.93 2.93 23.07
CA PRO A 199 15.14 3.74 23.29
C PRO A 199 16.44 2.92 23.17
N ASP A 200 16.41 1.65 23.56
CA ASP A 200 17.51 0.69 23.40
C ASP A 200 17.77 0.25 21.94
N ARG A 201 17.03 0.84 20.99
CA ARG A 201 17.09 0.61 19.54
C ARG A 201 16.53 -0.74 19.07
N SER A 202 15.94 -1.53 19.97
CA SER A 202 15.23 -2.74 19.60
C SER A 202 13.88 -2.43 18.95
N TRP A 203 13.37 -3.38 18.16
CA TRP A 203 12.12 -3.26 17.41
C TRP A 203 11.13 -4.32 17.89
N THR A 204 9.87 -3.94 18.04
CA THR A 204 8.81 -4.91 18.40
C THR A 204 8.43 -5.86 17.26
N GLY A 205 8.76 -5.47 16.02
CA GLY A 205 8.26 -6.11 14.81
C GLY A 205 6.84 -5.66 14.44
N PHE A 206 6.54 -5.69 13.14
CA PHE A 206 5.26 -5.26 12.58
C PHE A 206 4.08 -6.14 13.01
N GLN A 207 3.02 -5.50 13.49
CA GLN A 207 1.72 -6.10 13.77
C GLN A 207 0.63 -5.44 12.91
N PRO A 208 -0.36 -6.20 12.42
CA PRO A 208 -1.44 -5.64 11.61
C PRO A 208 -2.30 -4.69 12.45
N LEU A 209 -2.75 -3.60 11.84
CA LEU A 209 -3.76 -2.71 12.39
C LEU A 209 -5.14 -3.09 11.87
N ALA A 210 -6.15 -2.99 12.73
CA ALA A 210 -7.52 -3.30 12.38
C ALA A 210 -8.13 -2.26 11.43
N GLY A 211 -9.13 -2.65 10.64
CA GLY A 211 -9.90 -1.73 9.80
C GLY A 211 -10.99 -0.97 10.55
N TYR A 212 -11.59 0.03 9.88
CA TYR A 212 -12.73 0.76 10.43
C TYR A 212 -13.92 -0.18 10.73
N GLY A 213 -14.44 -0.10 11.96
CA GLY A 213 -15.60 -0.88 12.41
C GLY A 213 -15.37 -2.39 12.53
N THR A 214 -14.10 -2.85 12.53
CA THR A 214 -13.75 -4.27 12.60
C THR A 214 -12.51 -4.49 13.46
N THR A 215 -12.28 -5.73 13.89
CA THR A 215 -11.02 -6.18 14.51
C THR A 215 -10.11 -6.90 13.51
N ALA A 216 -10.60 -7.17 12.30
CA ALA A 216 -9.80 -7.76 11.23
C ALA A 216 -8.80 -6.74 10.67
N PRO A 217 -7.64 -7.19 10.16
CA PRO A 217 -6.67 -6.31 9.52
C PRO A 217 -7.30 -5.42 8.44
N GLY A 218 -6.99 -4.13 8.48
CA GLY A 218 -7.50 -3.14 7.55
C GLY A 218 -6.48 -2.75 6.48
N GLU A 219 -6.95 -1.96 5.51
CA GLU A 219 -6.14 -1.44 4.42
C GLU A 219 -6.25 0.09 4.30
N ALA A 220 -5.17 0.70 3.87
CA ALA A 220 -5.09 2.13 3.62
C ALA A 220 -4.29 2.44 2.36
N ARG A 221 -4.45 3.67 1.87
CA ARG A 221 -3.66 4.29 0.80
C ARG A 221 -2.48 5.06 1.35
N ASP A 222 -2.65 5.61 2.54
CA ASP A 222 -1.66 6.46 3.21
C ASP A 222 -1.91 6.48 4.72
N MET A 223 -0.86 6.76 5.48
CA MET A 223 -0.88 6.79 6.94
C MET A 223 0.04 7.89 7.46
N ALA A 224 -0.38 8.57 8.53
CA ALA A 224 0.47 9.54 9.24
C ALA A 224 0.24 9.44 10.74
N ILE A 225 1.32 9.43 11.52
CA ILE A 225 1.29 9.30 12.97
C ILE A 225 2.09 10.43 13.63
N THR A 226 1.61 10.91 14.78
CA THR A 226 2.37 11.82 15.66
C THR A 226 2.30 11.34 17.10
N GLY A 227 3.38 11.54 17.86
CA GLY A 227 3.37 11.47 19.31
C GLY A 227 2.69 12.70 19.89
N MET A 228 2.04 12.54 21.04
CA MET A 228 1.39 13.59 21.80
C MET A 228 2.12 13.79 23.14
N ALA A 229 1.98 14.97 23.75
CA ALA A 229 2.64 15.30 25.01
C ALA A 229 2.22 14.41 26.19
N ASP A 230 1.03 13.79 26.12
CA ASP A 230 0.51 12.86 27.12
C ASP A 230 1.01 11.41 26.94
N GLY A 231 1.93 11.17 26.01
CA GLY A 231 2.48 9.86 25.68
C GLY A 231 1.56 9.00 24.79
N SER A 232 0.39 9.50 24.40
CA SER A 232 -0.41 8.87 23.35
C SER A 232 0.18 9.15 21.97
N ALA A 233 -0.29 8.42 20.97
CA ALA A 233 -0.04 8.75 19.57
C ALA A 233 -1.36 8.89 18.81
N GLN A 234 -1.46 9.89 17.95
CA GLN A 234 -2.60 10.11 17.08
C GLN A 234 -2.25 9.60 15.68
N LEU A 235 -3.04 8.66 15.16
CA LEU A 235 -2.89 8.09 13.83
C LEU A 235 -3.98 8.63 12.90
N LEU A 236 -3.61 8.96 11.66
CA LEU A 236 -4.49 9.23 10.54
C LEU A 236 -4.27 8.21 9.44
N ILE A 237 -5.34 7.90 8.70
CA ILE A 237 -5.26 7.12 7.48
C ILE A 237 -6.08 7.75 6.37
N VAL A 238 -5.64 7.52 5.12
CA VAL A 238 -6.53 7.54 3.96
C VAL A 238 -6.98 6.09 3.74
N GLY A 239 -8.25 5.79 3.98
CA GLY A 239 -8.81 4.46 3.76
C GLY A 239 -8.74 4.00 2.31
N ALA A 240 -8.93 2.71 2.06
CA ALA A 240 -9.00 2.16 0.70
C ALA A 240 -10.07 2.88 -0.16
N ASP A 241 -11.15 3.32 0.48
CA ASP A 241 -12.26 4.10 -0.08
C ASP A 241 -11.98 5.60 -0.23
N ARG A 242 -10.78 6.06 0.13
CA ARG A 242 -10.31 7.46 0.21
C ARG A 242 -10.85 8.26 1.39
N SER A 243 -11.69 7.70 2.25
CA SER A 243 -12.18 8.40 3.43
C SER A 243 -11.05 8.61 4.44
N ILE A 244 -11.04 9.76 5.11
CA ILE A 244 -10.06 10.09 6.13
C ILE A 244 -10.57 9.64 7.50
N PHE A 245 -9.79 8.79 8.15
CA PHE A 245 -10.07 8.33 9.51
C PHE A 245 -8.94 8.69 10.46
N HIS A 246 -9.26 8.73 11.74
CA HIS A 246 -8.29 8.87 12.81
C HIS A 246 -8.52 7.83 13.90
N GLU A 247 -7.47 7.47 14.62
CA GLU A 247 -7.55 6.73 15.87
C GLU A 247 -6.44 7.16 16.84
N ILE A 248 -6.56 6.75 18.09
CA ILE A 248 -5.58 7.03 19.15
C ILE A 248 -4.97 5.71 19.61
N ARG A 249 -3.64 5.68 19.66
CA ARG A 249 -2.88 4.70 20.42
C ARG A 249 -2.66 5.26 21.81
N ASN A 250 -3.29 4.66 22.81
CA ASN A 250 -3.11 5.05 24.20
C ASN A 250 -1.68 4.73 24.68
N PRO A 251 -1.18 5.39 25.76
CA PRO A 251 0.14 5.09 26.31
C PRO A 251 0.33 3.62 26.71
N ASN A 252 -0.74 2.95 27.13
CA ASN A 252 -0.75 1.51 27.46
C ASN A 252 -0.74 0.59 26.23
N GLY A 253 -0.72 1.14 25.01
CA GLY A 253 -0.67 0.42 23.76
C GLY A 253 -2.01 -0.02 23.17
N THR A 254 -3.14 0.26 23.83
CA THR A 254 -4.46 -0.02 23.26
C THR A 254 -4.86 1.01 22.20
N TRP A 255 -5.68 0.58 21.25
CA TRP A 255 -6.19 1.44 20.17
C TRP A 255 -7.67 1.75 20.40
N THR A 256 -8.07 2.98 20.13
CA THR A 256 -9.48 3.39 20.25
C THR A 256 -10.36 2.87 19.12
N GLY A 257 -9.75 2.44 18.01
CA GLY A 257 -10.43 2.19 16.75
C GLY A 257 -10.65 3.47 15.95
N PHE A 258 -10.83 3.29 14.64
CA PHE A 258 -11.00 4.38 13.70
C PHE A 258 -12.34 5.10 13.83
N ALA A 259 -12.28 6.43 13.77
CA ALA A 259 -13.43 7.32 13.62
C ALA A 259 -13.22 8.24 12.39
N PRO A 260 -14.28 8.53 11.63
CA PRO A 260 -14.16 9.38 10.44
C PRO A 260 -13.94 10.85 10.81
N LEU A 261 -13.15 11.56 10.01
CA LEU A 261 -13.05 13.02 10.07
C LEU A 261 -14.04 13.65 9.08
N ALA A 262 -14.83 14.63 9.52
CA ALA A 262 -15.80 15.32 8.66
C ALA A 262 -15.11 16.19 7.59
N GLY A 263 -15.67 16.22 6.39
CA GLY A 263 -15.18 17.02 5.26
C GLY A 263 -15.43 18.51 5.38
N HIS A 264 -14.81 19.29 4.49
CA HIS A 264 -15.00 20.74 4.45
C HIS A 264 -16.48 21.12 4.20
N GLY A 265 -17.11 21.79 5.17
CA GLY A 265 -18.49 22.26 5.06
C GLY A 265 -19.55 21.16 5.07
N THR A 266 -19.21 19.93 5.48
CA THR A 266 -20.12 18.78 5.48
C THR A 266 -19.91 17.91 6.73
N SER A 267 -20.92 17.12 7.09
CA SER A 267 -20.81 16.08 8.11
C SER A 267 -20.37 14.71 7.55
N ALA A 268 -20.35 14.56 6.23
CA ALA A 268 -19.83 13.36 5.59
C ALA A 268 -18.31 13.23 5.81
N PRO A 269 -17.75 12.00 5.84
CA PRO A 269 -16.31 11.82 5.94
C PRO A 269 -15.55 12.60 4.85
N ALA A 270 -14.45 13.24 5.23
CA ALA A 270 -13.50 13.85 4.32
C ALA A 270 -12.94 12.76 3.40
N ALA A 271 -12.70 13.08 2.14
CA ALA A 271 -12.06 12.19 1.19
C ALA A 271 -10.76 12.82 0.67
N GLY A 272 -9.71 12.02 0.54
CA GLY A 272 -8.38 12.51 0.15
C GLY A 272 -7.45 11.44 -0.40
N SER A 273 -6.21 11.85 -0.63
CA SER A 273 -5.15 10.98 -1.14
C SER A 273 -3.89 10.97 -0.29
N ARG A 274 -3.69 11.99 0.56
CA ARG A 274 -2.58 12.09 1.51
C ARG A 274 -3.02 12.71 2.82
N VAL A 275 -2.35 12.31 3.91
CA VAL A 275 -2.56 12.84 5.26
C VAL A 275 -1.21 13.20 5.90
N SER A 276 -1.19 14.24 6.73
CA SER A 276 -0.07 14.52 7.62
C SER A 276 -0.57 15.13 8.93
N ILE A 277 0.12 14.85 10.03
CA ILE A 277 -0.26 15.31 11.36
C ILE A 277 0.95 15.68 12.20
N ALA A 278 0.83 16.73 13.00
CA ALA A 278 1.82 17.15 13.98
C ALA A 278 1.17 17.42 15.34
N GLY A 279 1.64 16.75 16.38
CA GLY A 279 1.28 17.00 17.77
C GLY A 279 2.00 18.24 18.28
N MET A 280 1.23 19.18 18.82
CA MET A 280 1.73 20.48 19.29
C MET A 280 2.08 20.43 20.78
N PRO A 281 2.99 21.29 21.26
CA PRO A 281 3.33 21.38 22.69
C PRO A 281 2.14 21.68 23.62
N ASP A 282 1.08 22.32 23.10
CA ASP A 282 -0.14 22.64 23.85
C ASP A 282 -1.16 21.48 23.92
N GLY A 283 -0.81 20.31 23.40
CA GLY A 283 -1.69 19.13 23.34
C GLY A 283 -2.68 19.14 22.17
N SER A 284 -2.70 20.19 21.35
CA SER A 284 -3.44 20.18 20.08
C SER A 284 -2.69 19.38 19.01
N ALA A 285 -3.33 19.17 17.85
CA ALA A 285 -2.64 18.66 16.67
C ALA A 285 -3.05 19.43 15.41
N GLN A 286 -2.09 19.64 14.52
CA GLN A 286 -2.31 20.21 13.19
C GLN A 286 -2.46 19.07 12.19
N VAL A 287 -3.52 19.08 11.39
CA VAL A 287 -3.78 18.06 10.37
C VAL A 287 -3.80 18.70 8.99
N LEU A 288 -3.09 18.09 8.05
CA LEU A 288 -3.14 18.40 6.62
C LEU A 288 -3.69 17.21 5.84
N ILE A 289 -4.44 17.50 4.78
CA ILE A 289 -4.80 16.52 3.76
C ILE A 289 -4.59 17.08 2.36
N VAL A 290 -4.29 16.19 1.41
CA VAL A 290 -4.58 16.42 -0.01
C VAL A 290 -5.98 15.88 -0.25
N GLY A 291 -6.95 16.75 -0.48
CA GLY A 291 -8.36 16.39 -0.72
C GLY A 291 -8.56 15.63 -2.03
N ALA A 292 -9.75 15.03 -2.21
CA ALA A 292 -10.08 14.30 -3.44
C ALA A 292 -10.08 15.18 -4.71
N ASN A 293 -10.21 16.49 -4.55
CA ASN A 293 -10.06 17.53 -5.58
C ASN A 293 -8.61 17.98 -5.79
N ASN A 294 -7.64 17.38 -5.09
CA ASN A 294 -6.23 17.75 -5.01
C ASN A 294 -5.92 19.06 -4.27
N ASP A 295 -6.92 19.74 -3.70
CA ASP A 295 -6.69 20.93 -2.89
C ASP A 295 -6.14 20.54 -1.51
N ILE A 296 -5.28 21.39 -0.95
CA ILE A 296 -4.72 21.21 0.37
C ILE A 296 -5.66 21.82 1.41
N TYR A 297 -6.04 21.00 2.39
CA TYR A 297 -6.83 21.44 3.53
C TYR A 297 -6.09 21.28 4.84
N HIS A 298 -6.38 22.17 5.78
CA HIS A 298 -5.88 22.16 7.14
C HIS A 298 -7.02 22.13 8.15
N GLN A 299 -6.84 21.42 9.26
CA GLN A 299 -7.68 21.55 10.45
C GLN A 299 -6.88 21.35 11.73
N ILE A 300 -7.50 21.66 12.87
CA ILE A 300 -6.93 21.48 14.19
C ILE A 300 -7.75 20.46 14.97
N ARG A 301 -7.03 19.52 15.62
CA ARG A 301 -7.55 18.78 16.77
C ARG A 301 -7.27 19.60 18.02
N ASN A 302 -8.29 20.07 18.69
CA ASN A 302 -8.12 20.77 19.97
C ASN A 302 -7.65 19.81 21.06
N PRO A 303 -7.03 20.29 22.16
CA PRO A 303 -6.60 19.43 23.27
C PRO A 303 -7.74 18.60 23.87
N ASN A 304 -8.97 19.13 23.84
CA ASN A 304 -10.18 18.42 24.29
C ASN A 304 -10.72 17.38 23.28
N GLY A 305 -10.02 17.14 22.18
CA GLY A 305 -10.38 16.16 21.14
C GLY A 305 -11.40 16.64 20.10
N THR A 306 -11.92 17.86 20.21
CA THR A 306 -12.81 18.42 19.19
C THR A 306 -12.04 18.87 17.94
N TRP A 307 -12.70 18.89 16.79
CA TRP A 307 -12.10 19.22 15.50
C TRP A 307 -12.65 20.54 14.97
N THR A 308 -11.79 21.41 14.44
CA THR A 308 -12.22 22.71 13.88
C THR A 308 -12.89 22.62 12.51
N GLY A 309 -12.78 21.45 11.87
CA GLY A 309 -13.14 21.22 10.47
C GLY A 309 -12.07 21.73 9.49
N PHE A 310 -12.00 21.06 8.34
CA PHE A 310 -11.08 21.39 7.25
C PHE A 310 -11.35 22.77 6.66
N ARG A 311 -10.28 23.51 6.34
CA ARG A 311 -10.30 24.78 5.60
C ARG A 311 -9.18 24.77 4.55
N PRO A 312 -9.40 25.33 3.36
CA PRO A 312 -8.38 25.34 2.32
C PRO A 312 -7.20 26.23 2.71
N ILE A 313 -6.01 25.80 2.31
CA ILE A 313 -4.77 26.59 2.37
C ILE A 313 -4.61 27.33 1.04
N SER A 314 -4.31 28.63 1.07
CA SER A 314 -4.11 29.42 -0.15
C SER A 314 -2.83 29.03 -0.91
N GLY A 315 -2.89 29.06 -2.24
CA GLY A 315 -1.80 28.79 -3.16
C GLY A 315 -0.72 29.87 -3.16
N HIS A 316 0.44 29.55 -3.75
CA HIS A 316 1.54 30.51 -3.87
C HIS A 316 1.13 31.74 -4.69
N GLY A 317 1.24 32.93 -4.08
CA GLY A 317 0.91 34.21 -4.72
C GLY A 317 -0.58 34.41 -5.05
N THR A 318 -1.48 33.61 -4.47
CA THR A 318 -2.92 33.67 -4.76
C THR A 318 -3.74 33.41 -3.50
N THR A 319 -5.03 33.74 -3.53
CA THR A 319 -6.01 33.38 -2.49
C THR A 319 -6.76 32.09 -2.79
N ALA A 320 -6.71 31.61 -4.04
CA ALA A 320 -7.28 30.32 -4.43
C ALA A 320 -6.63 29.16 -3.65
N PRO A 321 -7.35 28.05 -3.40
CA PRO A 321 -6.77 26.88 -2.74
C PRO A 321 -5.51 26.36 -3.44
N ALA A 322 -4.53 25.95 -2.66
CA ALA A 322 -3.31 25.31 -3.14
C ALA A 322 -3.64 23.90 -3.60
N ALA A 323 -3.28 23.54 -4.84
CA ALA A 323 -3.37 22.18 -5.33
C ALA A 323 -2.03 21.44 -5.16
N GLY A 324 -2.05 20.21 -4.65
CA GLY A 324 -0.85 19.44 -4.35
C GLY A 324 -1.00 17.93 -4.52
N LYS A 325 0.12 17.24 -4.39
CA LYS A 325 0.26 15.78 -4.52
C LYS A 325 0.70 15.11 -3.23
N ASP A 326 1.33 15.87 -2.35
CA ASP A 326 1.82 15.42 -1.05
C ASP A 326 1.97 16.58 -0.07
N VAL A 327 1.89 16.28 1.23
CA VAL A 327 1.95 17.26 2.32
C VAL A 327 2.70 16.69 3.52
N ALA A 328 3.43 17.55 4.22
CA ALA A 328 4.03 17.22 5.50
C ALA A 328 3.93 18.41 6.47
N ILE A 329 3.75 18.16 7.76
CA ILE A 329 3.73 19.19 8.79
C ILE A 329 4.47 18.73 10.04
N THR A 330 5.13 19.67 10.71
CA THR A 330 5.77 19.42 12.00
C THR A 330 5.51 20.58 12.96
N ALA A 331 5.51 20.26 14.26
CA ALA A 331 5.44 21.26 15.32
C ALA A 331 6.86 21.76 15.64
N MET A 332 6.96 23.06 15.95
CA MET A 332 8.20 23.68 16.40
C MET A 332 8.12 23.99 17.91
N PRO A 333 9.25 24.04 18.64
CA PRO A 333 9.26 24.34 20.06
C PRO A 333 8.65 25.69 20.46
N ASP A 334 8.61 26.66 19.53
CA ASP A 334 8.02 27.99 19.73
C ASP A 334 6.49 28.02 19.58
N GLY A 335 5.86 26.86 19.37
CA GLY A 335 4.41 26.72 19.16
C GLY A 335 3.96 27.03 17.73
N SER A 336 4.88 27.35 16.81
CA SER A 336 4.58 27.40 15.39
C SER A 336 4.52 25.98 14.79
N ALA A 337 3.97 25.88 13.58
CA ALA A 337 4.08 24.66 12.78
C ALA A 337 4.67 24.99 11.41
N GLN A 338 5.54 24.11 10.91
CA GLN A 338 6.11 24.25 9.57
C GLN A 338 5.51 23.19 8.65
N MET A 339 4.99 23.65 7.51
CA MET A 339 4.38 22.83 6.47
C MET A 339 5.29 22.76 5.23
N LEU A 340 5.31 21.59 4.60
CA LEU A 340 5.78 21.36 3.24
C LEU A 340 4.64 20.85 2.35
N MET A 341 4.75 21.08 1.05
CA MET A 341 3.93 20.40 0.06
C MET A 341 4.68 20.16 -1.24
N VAL A 342 4.26 19.10 -1.95
CA VAL A 342 4.52 18.93 -3.38
C VAL A 342 3.34 19.56 -4.12
N GLY A 343 3.59 20.62 -4.89
CA GLY A 343 2.56 21.26 -5.71
C GLY A 343 2.09 20.39 -6.87
N ALA A 344 0.95 20.75 -7.49
CA ALA A 344 0.47 20.08 -8.69
C ALA A 344 1.50 20.09 -9.85
N ASN A 345 2.37 21.11 -9.87
CA ASN A 345 3.51 21.29 -10.76
C ASN A 345 4.77 20.47 -10.37
N ASN A 346 4.72 19.68 -9.30
CA ASN A 346 5.83 18.97 -8.65
C ASN A 346 6.80 19.84 -7.86
N ASP A 347 6.65 21.16 -7.85
CA ASP A 347 7.52 22.05 -7.10
C ASP A 347 7.29 21.89 -5.60
N ILE A 348 8.37 21.97 -4.83
CA ILE A 348 8.34 21.88 -3.37
C ILE A 348 8.18 23.28 -2.78
N TYR A 349 7.13 23.45 -1.99
CA TYR A 349 6.87 24.70 -1.26
C TYR A 349 6.90 24.45 0.25
N HIS A 350 7.18 25.51 1.00
CA HIS A 350 7.05 25.54 2.45
C HIS A 350 6.28 26.76 2.91
N GLN A 351 5.69 26.69 4.11
CA GLN A 351 5.17 27.85 4.83
C GLN A 351 5.12 27.58 6.33
N ILE A 352 4.94 28.65 7.11
CA ILE A 352 4.84 28.58 8.56
C ILE A 352 3.43 29.00 8.97
N ARG A 353 2.83 28.21 9.86
CA ARG A 353 1.68 28.61 10.66
C ARG A 353 2.20 29.16 11.99
N ASN A 354 2.05 30.46 12.18
CA ASN A 354 2.47 31.12 13.41
C ASN A 354 1.62 30.65 14.61
N PRO A 355 2.11 30.83 15.86
CA PRO A 355 1.35 30.45 17.06
C PRO A 355 -0.03 31.14 17.13
N ASN A 356 -0.14 32.37 16.62
CA ASN A 356 -1.41 33.12 16.53
C ASN A 356 -2.36 32.62 15.41
N GLY A 357 -1.95 31.61 14.65
CA GLY A 357 -2.72 30.97 13.60
C GLY A 357 -2.64 31.61 12.22
N THR A 358 -1.89 32.69 12.03
CA THR A 358 -1.65 33.25 10.69
C THR A 358 -0.66 32.39 9.90
N TRP A 359 -0.80 32.40 8.58
CA TRP A 359 0.09 31.70 7.66
C TRP A 359 1.00 32.69 6.94
N THR A 360 2.28 32.34 6.77
CA THR A 360 3.24 33.19 6.05
C THR A 360 3.03 33.19 4.53
N GLY A 361 2.21 32.27 4.02
CA GLY A 361 2.07 31.99 2.59
C GLY A 361 3.17 31.06 2.08
N LEU A 362 2.84 30.31 1.02
CA LEU A 362 3.73 29.35 0.38
C LEU A 362 4.94 30.05 -0.25
N GLN A 363 6.13 29.54 0.01
CA GLN A 363 7.39 29.96 -0.61
C GLN A 363 8.10 28.75 -1.22
N PRO A 364 8.71 28.87 -2.41
CA PRO A 364 9.42 27.77 -3.04
C PRO A 364 10.70 27.43 -2.28
N LEU A 365 11.03 26.13 -2.19
CA LEU A 365 12.36 25.69 -1.75
C LEU A 365 13.30 25.57 -2.95
N THR A 366 14.53 26.05 -2.81
CA THR A 366 15.55 25.99 -3.87
C THR A 366 16.09 24.57 -4.06
N GLY A 367 16.30 24.16 -5.31
CA GLY A 367 16.83 22.84 -5.69
C GLY A 367 18.33 22.68 -5.41
N MET A 368 18.81 21.43 -5.45
CA MET A 368 20.23 21.12 -5.23
C MET A 368 21.10 21.76 -6.32
N GLY A 369 22.01 22.66 -5.91
CA GLY A 369 23.00 23.27 -6.81
C GLY A 369 22.42 24.16 -7.92
N THR A 370 21.16 24.58 -7.80
CA THR A 370 20.45 25.37 -8.82
C THR A 370 19.66 26.51 -8.16
N PRO A 371 19.48 27.66 -8.82
CA PRO A 371 18.57 28.71 -8.34
C PRO A 371 17.08 28.38 -8.55
N THR A 372 16.76 27.32 -9.28
CA THR A 372 15.37 26.92 -9.56
C THR A 372 14.72 26.25 -8.36
N THR A 373 13.38 26.25 -8.31
CA THR A 373 12.61 25.52 -7.30
C THR A 373 12.96 24.02 -7.35
N ALA A 374 13.06 23.39 -6.18
CA ALA A 374 13.19 21.95 -6.04
C ALA A 374 11.89 21.30 -6.53
N ALA A 375 12.00 20.17 -7.23
CA ALA A 375 10.84 19.39 -7.64
C ALA A 375 10.94 17.95 -7.12
N GLY A 376 9.80 17.35 -6.77
CA GLY A 376 9.75 16.02 -6.18
C GLY A 376 8.37 15.38 -6.18
N SER A 377 8.27 14.20 -5.56
CA SER A 377 7.04 13.42 -5.44
C SER A 377 6.56 13.24 -4.00
N ASN A 378 7.47 13.32 -3.03
CA ASN A 378 7.17 13.10 -1.62
C ASN A 378 7.97 14.06 -0.73
N VAL A 379 7.40 14.48 0.38
CA VAL A 379 8.01 15.38 1.37
C VAL A 379 7.82 14.83 2.79
N SER A 380 8.81 15.05 3.66
CA SER A 380 8.67 14.81 5.09
C SER A 380 9.51 15.82 5.88
N ILE A 381 9.06 16.19 7.07
CA ILE A 381 9.70 17.22 7.89
C ILE A 381 9.61 16.90 9.38
N ALA A 382 10.70 17.16 10.11
CA ALA A 382 10.75 17.06 11.56
C ALA A 382 11.30 18.34 12.19
N GLY A 383 10.56 18.93 13.12
CA GLY A 383 10.97 20.03 13.97
C GLY A 383 11.85 19.51 15.11
N MET A 384 13.03 20.07 15.25
CA MET A 384 14.05 19.62 16.19
C MET A 384 13.95 20.41 17.50
N PRO A 385 14.41 19.83 18.64
CA PRO A 385 14.44 20.53 19.93
C PRO A 385 15.24 21.83 19.93
N ASP A 386 16.23 21.97 19.04
CA ASP A 386 17.05 23.18 18.88
C ASP A 386 16.40 24.29 18.04
N GLY A 387 15.16 24.09 17.59
CA GLY A 387 14.42 25.03 16.74
C GLY A 387 14.76 24.93 15.25
N SER A 388 15.66 24.03 14.84
CA SER A 388 15.87 23.71 13.43
C SER A 388 14.77 22.77 12.91
N ALA A 389 14.72 22.58 11.60
CA ALA A 389 13.90 21.52 10.99
C ALA A 389 14.73 20.69 10.00
N GLN A 390 14.51 19.38 10.00
CA GLN A 390 15.10 18.45 9.05
C GLN A 390 14.07 18.14 7.97
N VAL A 391 14.44 18.31 6.70
CA VAL A 391 13.56 18.11 5.55
C VAL A 391 14.07 16.96 4.70
N LEU A 392 13.17 16.04 4.35
CA LEU A 392 13.40 15.01 3.35
C LEU A 392 12.49 15.22 2.15
N ILE A 393 13.02 14.93 0.96
CA ILE A 393 12.23 14.80 -0.26
C ILE A 393 12.62 13.55 -1.04
N VAL A 394 11.66 12.98 -1.77
CA VAL A 394 11.96 12.19 -2.97
C VAL A 394 11.95 13.16 -4.14
N GLY A 395 13.13 13.46 -4.69
CA GLY A 395 13.28 14.40 -5.80
C GLY A 395 12.71 13.85 -7.11
N ALA A 396 12.54 14.70 -8.13
CA ALA A 396 12.03 14.31 -9.45
C ALA A 396 12.90 13.26 -10.17
N ASN A 397 14.14 13.08 -9.72
CA ASN A 397 15.07 12.04 -10.15
C ASN A 397 14.93 10.72 -9.34
N ASN A 398 13.89 10.60 -8.51
CA ASN A 398 13.64 9.51 -7.55
C ASN A 398 14.72 9.35 -6.46
N ILE A 399 15.62 10.32 -6.30
CA ILE A 399 16.66 10.27 -5.25
C ILE A 399 16.15 10.94 -3.98
N VAL A 400 16.47 10.33 -2.84
CA VAL A 400 16.20 10.89 -1.52
C VAL A 400 17.21 11.98 -1.20
N HIS A 401 16.71 13.19 -0.94
CA HIS A 401 17.53 14.32 -0.53
C HIS A 401 17.15 14.79 0.87
N HIS A 402 18.13 15.38 1.55
CA HIS A 402 18.00 15.97 2.86
C HIS A 402 18.48 17.43 2.85
N GLN A 403 17.81 18.29 3.61
CA GLN A 403 18.33 19.60 3.97
C GLN A 403 17.88 20.02 5.37
N ILE A 404 18.50 21.08 5.88
CA ILE A 404 18.19 21.67 7.18
C ILE A 404 17.64 23.07 6.98
N ARG A 405 16.54 23.39 7.67
CA ARG A 405 16.19 24.76 7.99
C ARG A 405 16.80 25.10 9.34
N ASN A 406 17.74 26.02 9.36
CA ASN A 406 18.36 26.49 10.59
C ASN A 406 17.34 27.29 11.44
N PRO A 407 17.57 27.44 12.75
CA PRO A 407 16.67 28.21 13.63
C PRO A 407 16.47 29.67 13.16
N ASN A 408 17.49 30.25 12.52
CA ASN A 408 17.41 31.59 11.92
C ASN A 408 16.63 31.66 10.59
N GLY A 409 16.08 30.54 10.12
CA GLY A 409 15.29 30.42 8.90
C GLY A 409 16.07 30.22 7.60
N THR A 410 17.41 30.23 7.65
CA THR A 410 18.24 29.90 6.48
C THR A 410 18.21 28.42 6.15
N TRP A 411 18.46 28.07 4.89
CA TRP A 411 18.44 26.70 4.38
C TRP A 411 19.84 26.26 3.97
N THR A 412 20.22 25.03 4.31
CA THR A 412 21.53 24.48 3.91
C THR A 412 21.59 24.07 2.44
N GLY A 413 20.44 23.95 1.79
CA GLY A 413 20.29 23.34 0.47
C GLY A 413 20.27 21.80 0.54
N PHE A 414 19.60 21.21 -0.45
CA PHE A 414 19.44 19.76 -0.57
C PHE A 414 20.77 19.05 -0.86
N GLN A 415 20.99 17.92 -0.21
CA GLN A 415 22.09 16.98 -0.44
C GLN A 415 21.54 15.54 -0.50
N PRO A 416 22.11 14.65 -1.33
CA PRO A 416 21.62 13.28 -1.43
C PRO A 416 21.97 12.46 -0.18
N ILE A 417 21.07 11.55 0.20
CA ILE A 417 21.35 10.52 1.22
C ILE A 417 21.92 9.28 0.54
N SER A 418 22.97 8.68 1.12
CA SER A 418 23.55 7.42 0.62
C SER A 418 22.60 6.21 0.79
N GLY A 419 22.62 5.34 -0.21
CA GLY A 419 21.83 4.10 -0.29
C GLY A 419 22.38 2.94 0.55
N TYR A 420 21.66 1.82 0.53
CA TYR A 420 22.00 0.63 1.32
C TYR A 420 23.27 -0.04 0.78
N GLY A 421 24.27 -0.23 1.64
CA GLY A 421 25.54 -0.88 1.28
C GLY A 421 26.38 -0.12 0.25
N THR A 422 26.10 1.17 0.00
CA THR A 422 26.75 1.96 -1.05
C THR A 422 26.90 3.43 -0.64
N THR A 423 27.79 4.14 -1.32
CA THR A 423 27.92 5.60 -1.24
C THR A 423 27.07 6.32 -2.29
N ALA A 424 26.54 5.59 -3.28
CA ALA A 424 25.62 6.14 -4.28
C ALA A 424 24.32 6.65 -3.61
N PRO A 425 23.66 7.67 -4.17
CA PRO A 425 22.41 8.18 -3.62
C PRO A 425 21.29 7.13 -3.56
N ALA A 426 20.50 7.16 -2.48
CA ALA A 426 19.36 6.28 -2.27
C ALA A 426 18.22 6.66 -3.22
N ALA A 427 17.75 5.70 -4.02
CA ALA A 427 16.49 5.84 -4.75
C ALA A 427 15.31 5.49 -3.84
N GLY A 428 14.31 6.35 -3.79
CA GLY A 428 13.15 6.22 -2.90
C GLY A 428 11.82 6.43 -3.62
N LYS A 429 10.75 5.92 -3.02
CA LYS A 429 9.34 6.12 -3.42
C LYS A 429 8.53 6.86 -2.36
N ASP A 430 8.99 6.84 -1.12
CA ASP A 430 8.38 7.53 0.01
C ASP A 430 9.41 7.71 1.13
N VAL A 431 9.20 8.72 1.97
CA VAL A 431 10.12 9.10 3.05
C VAL A 431 9.36 9.54 4.29
N ALA A 432 9.89 9.22 5.46
CA ALA A 432 9.40 9.77 6.73
C ALA A 432 10.57 10.15 7.64
N ILE A 433 10.40 11.21 8.44
CA ILE A 433 11.39 11.64 9.43
C ILE A 433 10.70 12.06 10.73
N THR A 434 11.32 11.75 11.86
CA THR A 434 10.94 12.31 13.16
C THR A 434 12.17 12.77 13.93
N ALA A 435 11.99 13.81 14.74
CA ALA A 435 12.94 14.19 15.76
C ALA A 435 12.77 13.30 17.00
N MET A 436 13.86 13.12 17.74
CA MET A 436 13.88 12.43 19.02
C MET A 436 14.28 13.42 20.14
N PRO A 437 13.89 13.15 21.41
CA PRO A 437 14.24 14.02 22.54
C PRO A 437 15.74 14.27 22.74
N ASP A 438 16.59 13.33 22.29
CA ASP A 438 18.06 13.44 22.36
C ASP A 438 18.67 14.32 21.26
N GLY A 439 17.84 14.93 20.41
CA GLY A 439 18.27 15.75 19.27
C GLY A 439 18.68 14.95 18.03
N SER A 440 18.58 13.62 18.06
CA SER A 440 18.73 12.80 16.86
C SER A 440 17.47 12.87 15.99
N ALA A 441 17.59 12.47 14.73
CA ALA A 441 16.46 12.23 13.85
C ALA A 441 16.48 10.79 13.33
N GLN A 442 15.33 10.13 13.34
CA GLN A 442 15.14 8.81 12.74
C GLN A 442 14.47 9.01 11.38
N ILE A 443 14.99 8.37 10.33
CA ILE A 443 14.40 8.43 8.99
C ILE A 443 14.01 7.04 8.50
N LEU A 444 12.94 7.00 7.71
CA LEU A 444 12.49 5.85 6.95
C LEU A 444 12.47 6.18 5.46
N ILE A 445 12.81 5.19 4.65
CA ILE A 445 12.78 5.27 3.19
C ILE A 445 12.09 4.02 2.66
N VAL A 446 11.06 4.18 1.83
CA VAL A 446 10.62 3.11 0.92
C VAL A 446 11.53 3.15 -0.29
N GLY A 447 12.37 2.13 -0.45
CA GLY A 447 13.32 2.02 -1.54
C GLY A 447 12.66 1.82 -2.90
N ALA A 448 13.43 1.95 -3.98
CA ALA A 448 12.97 1.66 -5.34
C ALA A 448 12.50 0.19 -5.51
N ASP A 449 13.05 -0.71 -4.70
CA ASP A 449 12.68 -2.13 -4.58
C ASP A 449 11.48 -2.38 -3.65
N ASN A 450 10.89 -1.32 -3.10
CA ASN A 450 9.82 -1.31 -2.09
C ASN A 450 10.26 -1.79 -0.70
N GLY A 451 11.54 -2.09 -0.50
CA GLY A 451 12.09 -2.39 0.81
C GLY A 451 12.00 -1.18 1.73
N ILE A 452 11.76 -1.41 3.02
CA ILE A 452 11.72 -0.36 4.03
C ILE A 452 13.06 -0.31 4.73
N TYR A 453 13.68 0.86 4.67
CA TYR A 453 14.98 1.12 5.24
C TYR A 453 14.92 2.19 6.30
N HIS A 454 15.83 2.10 7.26
CA HIS A 454 15.92 2.98 8.41
C HIS A 454 17.35 3.51 8.58
N LYS A 455 17.47 4.77 9.00
CA LYS A 455 18.76 5.43 9.25
C LYS A 455 18.61 6.50 10.32
N ILE A 456 19.69 6.75 11.06
CA ILE A 456 19.73 7.76 12.13
C ILE A 456 20.66 8.89 11.72
N ARG A 457 20.20 10.12 11.94
CA ARG A 457 21.06 11.31 11.98
C ARG A 457 21.32 11.65 13.44
N HIS A 458 22.58 11.69 13.83
CA HIS A 458 22.99 12.05 15.19
C HIS A 458 22.94 13.57 15.40
N PRO A 459 22.88 14.06 16.65
CA PRO A 459 22.86 15.50 16.95
C PRO A 459 24.08 16.25 16.38
N ASN A 460 25.23 15.58 16.33
CA ASN A 460 26.47 16.12 15.74
C ASN A 460 26.47 16.18 14.19
N GLY A 461 25.37 15.78 13.55
CA GLY A 461 25.18 15.79 12.10
C GLY A 461 25.75 14.59 11.35
N THR A 462 26.41 13.66 12.04
CA THR A 462 26.84 12.38 11.44
C THR A 462 25.65 11.46 11.21
N TRP A 463 25.79 10.51 10.30
CA TRP A 463 24.74 9.58 9.93
C TRP A 463 25.18 8.14 10.11
N ASP A 464 24.27 7.30 10.57
CA ASP A 464 24.44 5.85 10.52
C ASP A 464 24.40 5.34 9.07
N ALA A 465 24.89 4.12 8.84
CA ALA A 465 24.62 3.43 7.58
C ALA A 465 23.11 3.15 7.44
N LEU A 466 22.59 3.20 6.21
CA LEU A 466 21.20 2.79 5.95
C LEU A 466 21.06 1.30 6.26
N GLN A 467 20.01 0.88 6.96
CA GLN A 467 19.77 -0.51 7.35
C GLN A 467 18.37 -0.96 6.93
N PRO A 468 18.18 -2.20 6.47
CA PRO A 468 16.84 -2.74 6.22
C PRO A 468 16.09 -2.96 7.53
N LEU A 469 14.79 -2.65 7.55
CA LEU A 469 13.92 -3.08 8.64
C LEU A 469 13.40 -4.49 8.38
N PRO A 470 13.53 -5.44 9.32
CA PRO A 470 12.96 -6.77 9.16
C PRO A 470 11.42 -6.74 9.03
N GLY A 471 10.89 -7.62 8.20
CA GLY A 471 9.46 -7.84 8.02
C GLY A 471 8.83 -8.62 9.18
N ARG A 472 7.51 -8.73 9.15
CA ARG A 472 6.74 -9.42 10.20
C ARG A 472 7.12 -10.90 10.29
N GLY A 473 7.77 -11.29 11.39
CA GLY A 473 8.14 -12.68 11.68
C GLY A 473 9.22 -13.24 10.75
N THR A 474 9.96 -12.39 10.03
CA THR A 474 10.96 -12.79 9.05
C THR A 474 12.21 -11.90 9.14
N PRO A 475 13.42 -12.43 8.89
CA PRO A 475 14.62 -11.61 8.76
C PRO A 475 14.67 -10.82 7.43
N THR A 476 13.80 -11.14 6.47
CA THR A 476 13.75 -10.42 5.18
C THR A 476 13.26 -8.99 5.36
N THR A 477 13.75 -8.06 4.55
CA THR A 477 13.34 -6.65 4.59
C THR A 477 11.82 -6.51 4.43
N ALA A 478 11.20 -5.71 5.30
CA ALA A 478 9.80 -5.32 5.17
C ALA A 478 9.59 -4.60 3.84
N ALA A 479 8.42 -4.81 3.22
CA ALA A 479 8.07 -4.15 1.97
C ALA A 479 6.78 -3.34 2.13
N GLY A 480 6.76 -2.14 1.57
CA GLY A 480 5.61 -1.24 1.69
C GLY A 480 5.50 -0.21 0.58
N ASN A 481 4.33 0.41 0.53
CA ASN A 481 4.01 1.52 -0.36
C ASN A 481 4.16 2.87 0.33
N ARG A 482 3.92 2.94 1.65
CA ARG A 482 4.02 4.16 2.47
C ARG A 482 4.64 3.88 3.82
N VAL A 483 5.32 4.88 4.37
CA VAL A 483 5.93 4.84 5.70
C VAL A 483 5.59 6.10 6.48
N SER A 484 5.35 5.97 7.79
CA SER A 484 5.32 7.12 8.69
C SER A 484 5.97 6.77 10.03
N ILE A 485 6.51 7.78 10.71
CA ILE A 485 7.22 7.61 11.98
C ILE A 485 6.94 8.79 12.90
N ALA A 486 6.75 8.49 14.19
CA ALA A 486 6.60 9.48 15.25
C ALA A 486 7.55 9.19 16.40
N GLY A 487 8.35 10.18 16.79
CA GLY A 487 9.12 10.17 18.02
C GLY A 487 8.21 10.42 19.21
N MET A 488 8.45 9.69 20.29
CA MET A 488 7.67 9.77 21.52
C MET A 488 8.47 10.47 22.63
N PRO A 489 7.79 11.12 23.60
CA PRO A 489 8.46 11.81 24.70
C PRO A 489 9.41 10.90 25.51
N GLU A 490 9.10 9.62 25.65
CA GLU A 490 9.93 8.64 26.35
C GLU A 490 11.14 8.12 25.54
N GLY A 491 11.38 8.68 24.35
CA GLY A 491 12.51 8.32 23.49
C GLY A 491 12.28 7.08 22.62
N SER A 492 11.06 6.52 22.63
CA SER A 492 10.63 5.51 21.66
C SER A 492 10.21 6.17 20.34
N ALA A 493 10.02 5.37 19.29
CA ALA A 493 9.37 5.81 18.07
C ALA A 493 8.28 4.83 17.63
N GLN A 494 7.15 5.34 17.14
CA GLN A 494 6.08 4.55 16.54
C GLN A 494 6.23 4.59 15.03
N VAL A 495 6.23 3.43 14.38
CA VAL A 495 6.34 3.30 12.92
C VAL A 495 5.07 2.66 12.39
N THR A 496 4.50 3.26 11.35
CA THR A 496 3.42 2.62 10.58
C THR A 496 3.79 2.52 9.11
N ILE A 497 3.24 1.50 8.46
CA ILE A 497 3.45 1.24 7.04
C ILE A 497 2.13 0.84 6.38
N VAL A 498 1.95 1.27 5.14
CA VAL A 498 1.05 0.60 4.20
C VAL A 498 1.90 -0.45 3.51
N GLY A 499 1.68 -1.72 3.86
CA GLY A 499 2.38 -2.86 3.29
C GLY A 499 2.06 -3.06 1.81
N ARG A 500 2.81 -3.94 1.15
CA ARG A 500 2.39 -4.46 -0.16
C ARG A 500 1.42 -5.62 0.02
N ARG A 501 0.46 -5.72 -0.91
CA ARG A 501 -0.29 -6.95 -1.14
C ARG A 501 0.63 -8.02 -1.73
#